data_AF-A0A2X3M4J7-F1
#
_entry.id   AF-A0A2X3M4J7-F1
#
_cell.length_a   1.000
_cell.length_b   1.000
_cell.length_c   1.000
_cell.angle_alpha   90.00
_cell.angle_beta   90.00
_cell.angle_gamma   90.00
#
_symmetry.space_group_name_H-M   'P 1'
#
loop_
_entity.id
_entity.type
_entity.pdbx_description
1 polymer ?
#
loop_
_entity_poly.entity_id
_entity_poly.type
_entity_poly.pdbx_seq_one_letter_code
_entity_poly.pdbx_strand_id
1 'polypeptide(L)'
;MAAAIKAVSDSGVPCYFIHGNRDFLLGKRFARESGMTLLPEEKVLELYGRRVLIMHGDTLCTDDAGYQAFRAKVHKPWLQMLFLALPLFVRKRIAARMRANSKEANSSKIAGDHGR
;
A
#
# COMPACT_ATOMS: atom_id res chain seq x y z
N MET A 1 -10.11 11.36 8.60
CA MET A 1 -9.21 10.19 8.79
C MET A 1 -7.91 10.60 9.48
N ALA A 2 -7.07 11.48 8.88
CA ALA A 2 -5.83 11.93 9.53
C ALA A 2 -6.03 12.49 10.94
N ALA A 3 -7.04 13.36 11.15
CA ALA A 3 -7.35 13.93 12.47
C ALA A 3 -7.68 12.88 13.55
N ALA A 4 -8.34 11.78 13.19
CA ALA A 4 -8.66 10.71 14.13
C ALA A 4 -7.40 9.94 14.57
N ILE A 5 -6.50 9.66 13.62
CA ILE A 5 -5.19 9.05 13.91
C ILE A 5 -4.35 10.02 14.74
N LYS A 6 -4.40 11.32 14.43
CA LYS A 6 -3.70 12.37 15.16
C LYS A 6 -4.14 12.45 16.62
N ALA A 7 -5.44 12.33 16.90
CA ALA A 7 -5.95 12.32 18.27
C ALA A 7 -5.36 11.15 19.10
N VAL A 8 -5.21 9.96 18.50
CA VAL A 8 -4.56 8.80 19.15
C VAL A 8 -3.05 9.04 19.32
N SER A 9 -2.40 9.61 18.30
CA SER A 9 -0.99 9.96 18.40
C SER A 9 -0.73 11.00 19.50
N ASP A 10 -1.63 11.97 19.65
CA ASP A 10 -1.53 13.05 20.64
C ASP A 10 -1.83 12.59 22.05
N SER A 11 -2.54 11.47 22.22
CA SER A 11 -2.69 10.82 23.52
C SER A 11 -1.45 10.02 23.96
N GLY A 12 -0.35 10.12 23.22
CA GLY A 12 0.93 9.47 23.55
C GLY A 12 1.11 8.06 22.98
N VAL A 13 0.21 7.58 22.11
CA VAL A 13 0.35 6.26 21.46
C VAL A 13 1.09 6.42 20.13
N PRO A 14 2.29 5.85 19.96
CA PRO A 14 3.02 5.95 18.70
C PRO A 14 2.27 5.24 17.57
N CYS A 15 1.98 5.97 16.49
CA CYS A 15 1.34 5.42 15.29
C CYS A 15 2.38 5.17 14.20
N TYR A 16 2.37 3.99 13.59
CA TYR A 16 3.26 3.61 12.49
C TYR A 16 2.45 3.15 11.28
N PHE A 17 2.99 3.35 10.08
CA PHE A 17 2.34 2.94 8.84
C PHE A 17 3.35 2.28 7.88
N ILE A 18 3.04 1.07 7.45
CA ILE A 18 3.69 0.38 6.32
C ILE A 18 2.74 0.50 5.13
N HIS A 19 3.27 0.91 3.98
CA HIS A 19 2.50 0.98 2.75
C HIS A 19 1.98 -0.39 2.32
N GLY A 20 0.72 -0.42 1.90
CA GLY A 20 0.16 -1.54 1.16
C GLY A 20 0.05 -1.23 -0.33
N ASN A 21 -0.43 -2.22 -1.07
CA ASN A 21 -0.54 -2.15 -2.53
C ASN A 21 -1.62 -1.19 -3.05
N ARG A 22 -2.47 -0.63 -2.19
CA ARG A 22 -3.50 0.35 -2.56
C ARG A 22 -3.16 1.79 -2.17
N ASP A 23 -2.25 1.95 -1.23
CA ASP A 23 -1.94 3.22 -0.57
C ASP A 23 -0.44 3.54 -0.58
N PHE A 24 0.37 2.85 -1.40
CA PHE A 24 1.79 3.10 -1.65
C PHE A 24 2.17 4.54 -2.06
N LEU A 25 1.20 5.38 -2.44
CA LEU A 25 1.40 6.81 -2.72
C LEU A 25 1.21 7.72 -1.49
N LEU A 26 0.82 7.18 -0.34
CA LEU A 26 0.66 7.92 0.89
C LEU A 26 2.02 8.52 1.29
N GLY A 27 2.10 9.85 1.29
CA GLY A 27 3.38 10.55 1.47
C GLY A 27 3.56 11.17 2.86
N LYS A 28 4.74 11.78 3.04
CA LYS A 28 5.16 12.50 4.26
C LYS A 28 4.15 13.56 4.73
N ARG A 29 3.39 14.17 3.81
CA ARG A 29 2.35 15.15 4.15
C ARG A 29 1.27 14.53 5.03
N PHE A 30 0.67 13.42 4.58
CA PHE A 30 -0.40 12.75 5.33
C PHE A 30 0.16 12.15 6.63
N ALA A 31 1.37 11.59 6.60
CA ALA A 31 2.06 11.11 7.79
C ALA A 31 2.16 12.21 8.87
N ARG A 32 2.65 13.41 8.49
CA ARG A 32 2.71 14.57 9.39
C ARG A 32 1.33 15.03 9.89
N GLU A 33 0.33 15.12 9.00
CA GLU A 33 -1.03 15.52 9.38
C GLU A 33 -1.69 14.54 10.36
N SER A 34 -1.33 13.25 10.29
CA SER A 34 -1.85 12.19 11.16
C SER A 34 -0.99 11.87 12.38
N GLY A 35 0.21 12.44 12.50
CA GLY A 35 1.14 12.15 13.60
C GLY A 35 1.86 10.80 13.51
N MET A 36 1.69 10.05 12.42
CA MET A 36 2.31 8.73 12.28
C MET A 36 3.69 8.75 11.63
N THR A 37 4.47 7.70 11.88
CA THR A 37 5.77 7.46 11.25
C THR A 37 5.64 6.46 10.10
N LEU A 38 6.17 6.81 8.92
CA LEU A 38 6.26 5.88 7.80
C LEU A 38 7.41 4.92 8.03
N LEU A 39 7.13 3.63 7.94
CA LEU A 39 8.10 2.54 8.02
C LEU A 39 8.51 2.09 6.61
N PRO A 40 9.69 1.47 6.45
CA PRO A 40 10.04 0.76 5.22
C PRO A 40 9.06 -0.40 4.97
N GLU A 41 9.07 -0.91 3.74
CA GLU A 41 8.22 -2.04 3.33
C GLU A 41 8.38 -3.29 4.21
N GLU A 42 9.60 -3.52 4.69
CA GLU A 42 9.93 -4.58 5.64
C GLU A 42 10.63 -3.97 6.84
N LYS A 43 10.12 -4.28 8.04
CA LYS A 43 10.72 -3.83 9.29
C LYS A 43 10.81 -4.98 10.27
N VAL A 44 12.01 -5.26 10.76
CA VAL A 44 12.19 -6.10 11.94
C VAL A 44 12.06 -5.23 13.19
N LEU A 45 11.18 -5.65 14.09
CA LEU A 45 10.95 -5.07 15.39
C LEU A 45 11.44 -6.00 16.49
N GLU A 46 11.82 -5.44 17.62
CA GLU A 46 11.98 -6.17 18.86
C GLU A 46 10.78 -5.87 19.76
N LEU A 47 9.92 -6.87 19.95
CA LEU A 47 8.69 -6.75 20.73
C LEU A 47 8.75 -7.78 21.86
N TYR A 48 8.82 -7.31 23.10
CA TYR A 48 8.82 -8.16 24.29
C TYR A 48 9.91 -9.25 24.26
N GLY A 49 11.12 -8.88 23.84
CA GLY A 49 12.26 -9.79 23.70
C GLY A 49 12.22 -10.73 22.49
N ARG A 50 11.28 -10.53 21.57
CA ARG A 50 11.16 -11.32 20.33
C ARG A 50 11.41 -10.47 19.11
N ARG A 51 12.17 -11.01 18.15
CA ARG A 51 12.32 -10.40 16.82
C ARG A 51 11.10 -10.74 15.96
N VAL A 52 10.42 -9.71 15.47
CA VAL A 52 9.21 -9.84 14.64
C VAL A 52 9.42 -9.08 13.35
N LEU A 53 9.31 -9.76 12.21
CA LEU A 53 9.27 -9.12 10.90
C LEU A 53 7.83 -8.70 10.60
N ILE A 54 7.63 -7.43 10.25
CA ILE A 54 6.37 -6.91 9.75
C ILE A 54 6.54 -6.39 8.33
N MET A 55 5.52 -6.62 7.51
CA MET A 55 5.39 -6.16 6.12
C MET A 55 3.91 -6.22 5.72
N HIS A 56 3.54 -5.62 4.59
CA HIS A 56 2.19 -5.76 4.04
C HIS A 56 1.91 -7.19 3.55
N GLY A 57 2.93 -7.84 2.98
CA GLY A 57 2.90 -9.26 2.59
C GLY A 57 2.59 -9.53 1.12
N ASP A 58 2.25 -8.51 0.33
CA ASP A 58 2.00 -8.66 -1.11
C ASP A 58 3.25 -9.04 -1.91
N THR A 59 4.44 -8.73 -1.39
CA THR A 59 5.73 -9.19 -1.92
C THR A 59 5.89 -10.71 -1.87
N LEU A 60 5.18 -11.39 -0.96
CA LEU A 60 5.25 -12.84 -0.80
C LEU A 60 4.38 -13.60 -1.81
N CYS A 61 3.48 -12.91 -2.51
CA CYS A 61 2.64 -13.50 -3.56
C CYS A 61 3.43 -13.69 -4.87
N THR A 62 4.51 -14.48 -4.84
CA THR A 62 5.45 -14.64 -5.96
C THR A 62 4.86 -15.37 -7.16
N ASP A 63 3.84 -16.21 -6.94
CA ASP A 63 3.17 -16.97 -7.99
C ASP A 63 2.28 -16.09 -8.89
N ASP A 64 1.88 -14.90 -8.41
CA ASP A 64 1.15 -13.92 -9.21
C ASP A 64 2.12 -13.01 -9.99
N ALA A 65 2.79 -13.59 -10.99
CA ALA A 65 3.77 -12.88 -11.81
C ALA A 65 3.22 -11.59 -12.44
N GLY A 66 1.94 -11.59 -12.84
CA GLY A 66 1.26 -10.42 -13.38
C GLY A 66 1.14 -9.29 -12.35
N TYR A 67 0.75 -9.64 -11.12
CA TYR A 67 0.73 -8.70 -10.01
C TYR A 67 2.13 -8.17 -9.67
N GLN A 68 3.14 -9.04 -9.56
CA GLN A 68 4.51 -8.64 -9.22
C GLN A 68 5.11 -7.69 -10.28
N ALA A 69 4.88 -7.95 -11.57
CA ALA A 69 5.31 -7.06 -12.65
C ALA A 69 4.62 -5.70 -12.58
N PHE A 70 3.32 -5.68 -12.30
CA PHE A 70 2.56 -4.44 -12.09
C PHE A 70 3.10 -3.67 -10.87
N ARG A 71 3.31 -4.34 -9.74
CA ARG A 71 3.85 -3.77 -8.51
C ARG A 71 5.20 -3.11 -8.76
N ALA A 72 6.13 -3.82 -9.41
CA ALA A 72 7.44 -3.31 -9.78
C ALA A 72 7.37 -2.07 -10.68
N LYS A 73 6.36 -1.99 -11.56
CA LYS A 73 6.13 -0.81 -12.41
C LYS A 73 5.65 0.39 -11.60
N VAL A 74 4.62 0.24 -10.77
CA VAL A 74 4.00 1.37 -10.03
C VAL A 74 4.85 1.88 -8.85
N HIS A 75 5.82 1.09 -8.40
CA HIS A 75 6.80 1.50 -7.39
C HIS A 75 7.99 2.29 -7.96
N LYS A 76 8.07 2.50 -9.28
CA LYS A 76 9.13 3.33 -9.86
C LYS A 76 8.96 4.81 -9.43
N PRO A 77 9.97 5.44 -8.78
CA PRO A 77 9.83 6.79 -8.26
C PRO A 77 9.42 7.84 -9.31
N TRP A 78 10.00 7.78 -10.51
CA TRP A 78 9.66 8.69 -11.59
C TRP A 78 8.20 8.57 -12.03
N LEU A 79 7.64 7.35 -12.00
CA LEU A 79 6.26 7.11 -12.38
C LEU A 79 5.30 7.63 -11.30
N GLN A 80 5.64 7.45 -10.03
CA GLN A 80 4.88 8.02 -8.91
C GLN A 80 4.88 9.54 -8.97
N MET A 81 6.03 10.16 -9.25
CA MET A 81 6.14 11.61 -9.41
C MET A 81 5.27 12.12 -10.57
N LEU A 82 5.37 11.48 -11.74
CA LEU A 82 4.53 11.81 -12.89
C LEU A 82 3.04 11.66 -12.57
N PHE A 83 2.65 10.56 -11.93
CA PHE A 83 1.27 10.31 -11.54
C PHE A 83 0.76 11.35 -10.54
N LEU A 84 1.55 11.71 -9.53
CA LEU A 84 1.20 12.71 -8.52
C LEU A 84 1.11 14.13 -9.09
N ALA A 85 1.81 14.43 -10.18
CA ALA A 85 1.70 15.70 -10.90
C ALA A 85 0.36 15.84 -11.68
N LEU A 86 -0.36 14.73 -11.92
CA LEU A 86 -1.64 14.79 -12.63
C LEU A 86 -2.74 15.45 -11.77
N PRO A 87 -3.69 16.16 -12.41
CA PRO A 87 -4.89 16.65 -11.74
C PRO A 87 -5.64 15.54 -11.00
N LEU A 88 -6.25 15.86 -9.87
CA LEU A 88 -6.89 14.87 -9.00
C LEU A 88 -7.97 14.05 -9.72
N PHE A 89 -8.74 14.68 -10.61
CA PHE A 89 -9.78 13.98 -11.38
C PHE A 89 -9.20 12.92 -12.31
N VAL A 90 -8.05 13.19 -12.94
CA VAL A 90 -7.34 12.25 -13.80
C VAL A 90 -6.84 11.06 -12.99
N ARG A 91 -6.18 11.33 -11.85
CA ARG A 91 -5.72 10.28 -10.93
C ARG A 91 -6.85 9.38 -10.48
N LYS A 92 -7.99 9.96 -10.08
CA LYS A 92 -9.19 9.22 -9.67
C LYS A 92 -9.73 8.33 -10.79
N ARG A 93 -9.78 8.84 -12.04
CA ARG A 93 -10.22 8.08 -13.22
C ARG A 93 -9.30 6.89 -13.51
N ILE A 94 -7.98 7.10 -13.48
CA ILE A 94 -6.99 6.03 -13.67
C ILE A 94 -7.15 4.97 -12.57
N ALA A 95 -7.19 5.37 -11.30
CA ALA A 95 -7.35 4.46 -10.17
C ALA A 95 -8.69 3.69 -10.19
N ALA A 96 -9.77 4.30 -10.68
CA ALA A 96 -11.05 3.62 -10.86
C ALA A 96 -10.96 2.52 -11.93
N ARG A 97 -10.36 2.83 -13.09
CA ARG A 97 -10.16 1.87 -14.18
C ARG A 97 -9.26 0.70 -13.74
N MET A 98 -8.17 1.00 -13.04
CA MET A 98 -7.28 -0.04 -12.50
C MET A 98 -8.01 -0.98 -11.55
N ARG A 99 -8.84 -0.44 -10.64
CA ARG A 99 -9.64 -1.25 -9.71
C ARG A 99 -10.68 -2.12 -10.42
N ALA A 100 -11.30 -1.63 -11.49
CA ALA A 100 -12.24 -2.41 -12.30
C ALA A 100 -11.53 -3.60 -12.94
N ASN A 101 -10.41 -3.35 -13.65
CA ASN A 101 -9.62 -4.39 -14.29
C ASN A 101 -9.09 -5.43 -13.28
N SER A 102 -8.64 -4.99 -12.10
CA SER A 102 -8.18 -5.91 -11.05
C SER A 102 -9.31 -6.80 -10.52
N LYS A 103 -10.54 -6.29 -10.41
CA LYS A 103 -11.70 -7.10 -10.00
C LYS A 103 -12.03 -8.17 -11.04
N GLU A 104 -12.04 -7.80 -12.32
CA GLU A 104 -12.28 -8.72 -13.44
C GLU A 104 -11.22 -9.84 -13.48
N ALA A 105 -9.94 -9.47 -13.36
CA ALA A 105 -8.83 -10.42 -13.33
C ALA A 105 -8.87 -11.34 -12.10
N ASN A 106 -9.41 -10.89 -10.97
CA ASN A 106 -9.53 -11.73 -9.78
C ASN A 106 -10.72 -12.69 -9.89
N SER A 107 -11.83 -12.25 -10.51
CA SER A 107 -12.98 -13.14 -10.78
C SER A 107 -12.64 -14.27 -11.76
N SER A 108 -11.79 -14.01 -12.76
CA SER A 108 -11.35 -15.05 -13.69
C SER A 108 -10.36 -16.04 -13.05
N LYS A 109 -9.55 -15.60 -12.06
CA LYS A 109 -8.67 -16.48 -11.28
C LYS A 109 -9.45 -17.45 -10.38
N ILE A 110 -10.52 -16.99 -9.73
CA ILE A 110 -11.38 -17.85 -8.86
C ILE A 110 -12.06 -18.96 -9.67
N ALA A 111 -12.43 -18.70 -10.93
CA ALA A 111 -13.04 -19.70 -11.80
C ALA A 111 -12.07 -20.81 -12.25
N GLY A 112 -10.74 -20.60 -12.13
CA GLY A 112 -9.71 -21.56 -12.55
C GLY A 112 -9.17 -22.47 -11.44
N ASP A 113 -9.59 -22.27 -10.18
CA ASP A 113 -8.97 -22.90 -9.00
C ASP A 113 -9.81 -24.04 -8.37
N HIS A 114 -10.97 -24.37 -8.93
CA HIS A 114 -11.78 -25.54 -8.50
C HIS A 114 -11.33 -26.87 -9.15
N GLY A 115 -10.10 -26.94 -9.64
CA GLY A 115 -9.57 -28.08 -10.39
C GLY A 115 -8.14 -28.40 -10.02
N ARG A 116 -7.87 -28.67 -8.74
CA ARG A 116 -6.73 -29.49 -8.29
C ARG A 116 -6.99 -30.09 -6.92
#